data_AF-A0A662L2F2-F1
#
_entry.id   AF-A0A662L2F2-F1
#
_cell.length_a   1.000
_cell.length_b   1.000
_cell.length_c   1.000
_cell.angle_alpha   90.00
_cell.angle_beta   90.00
_cell.angle_gamma   90.00
#
_symmetry.space_group_name_H-M   'P 1'
#
loop_
_entity.id
_entity.type
_entity.pdbx_description
1 polymer ?
#
loop_
_entity_poly.entity_id
_entity_poly.type
_entity_poly.pdbx_seq_one_letter_code
_entity_poly.pdbx_strand_id
1 'polypeptide(L)'
;KNSVIVRKFSIVERGKQDIKNYLIPLEVIARYYVAGSFYERNRDKYEYGQRLEQPVIEFTTKFEKYDRLLDEKEAMEIGGITKEEMEEIKEAVLKIDEIIAGNIKGLIHVDGKKEFAMDGERNIVVVDTFGTPDEDRFWDEKMYNDGKFIELSKEFVRAYYKRNGYYEKLKEARKLGNEEPPIPPLPDSMANEVSKLYVELYEKLTGKKCEC
;
A
#
# COMPACT_ATOMS: atom_id res chain seq x y z
N LYS A 1 4.67 -9.44 25.10
CA LYS A 1 3.51 -10.25 24.68
C LYS A 1 2.79 -9.43 23.62
N ASN A 2 2.85 -9.80 22.34
CA ASN A 2 2.19 -9.04 21.29
C ASN A 2 0.70 -9.36 21.38
N SER A 3 -0.12 -8.42 21.85
CA SER A 3 -1.57 -8.54 21.90
C SER A 3 -2.18 -7.72 20.78
N VAL A 4 -2.98 -8.35 19.93
CA VAL A 4 -3.79 -7.64 18.93
C VAL A 4 -4.97 -7.01 19.66
N ILE A 5 -5.07 -5.68 19.61
CA ILE A 5 -6.20 -4.94 20.17
C ILE A 5 -7.23 -4.79 19.05
N VAL A 6 -8.39 -5.42 19.20
CA VAL A 6 -9.50 -5.24 18.25
C VAL A 6 -10.36 -4.08 18.73
N ARG A 7 -10.38 -2.99 17.96
CA ARG A 7 -11.26 -1.84 18.16
C ARG A 7 -12.17 -1.70 16.95
N LYS A 8 -13.42 -1.29 17.18
CA LYS A 8 -14.39 -1.01 16.11
C LYS A 8 -14.49 0.50 15.90
N PHE A 9 -14.24 0.92 14.67
CA PHE A 9 -14.45 2.28 14.21
C PHE A 9 -15.64 2.32 13.25
N SER A 10 -16.39 3.41 13.29
CA SER A 10 -17.48 3.65 12.33
C SER A 10 -16.91 3.91 10.94
N ILE A 11 -17.53 3.34 9.90
CA ILE A 11 -17.19 3.62 8.51
C ILE A 11 -17.99 4.85 8.07
N VAL A 12 -17.30 5.84 7.51
CA VAL A 12 -17.90 7.04 6.93
C VAL A 12 -17.29 7.28 5.55
N GLU A 13 -18.08 7.69 4.57
CA GLU A 13 -17.57 8.04 3.24
C GLU A 13 -16.77 9.35 3.24
N ARG A 14 -17.14 10.27 4.14
CA ARG A 14 -16.43 11.52 4.41
C ARG A 14 -16.42 11.79 5.91
N GLY A 15 -15.24 12.10 6.43
CA GLY A 15 -15.05 12.54 7.81
C GLY A 15 -15.52 13.98 8.04
N LYS A 16 -15.63 14.35 9.31
CA LYS A 16 -15.85 15.73 9.77
C LYS A 16 -15.22 15.89 11.14
N GLN A 17 -14.90 17.14 11.53
CA GLN A 17 -14.25 17.42 12.81
C GLN A 17 -15.11 17.09 14.05
N ASP A 18 -16.42 17.02 13.91
CA ASP A 18 -17.34 16.64 14.99
C ASP A 18 -17.57 15.13 15.09
N ILE A 19 -17.16 14.35 14.07
CA ILE A 19 -17.24 12.89 14.10
C ILE A 19 -16.09 12.35 14.95
N LYS A 20 -16.41 11.33 15.75
CA LYS A 20 -15.49 10.62 16.64
C LYS A 20 -15.55 9.12 16.40
N ASN A 21 -14.49 8.41 16.75
CA ASN A 21 -14.41 6.95 16.63
C ASN A 21 -14.78 6.44 15.21
N TYR A 22 -14.08 6.95 14.20
CA TYR A 22 -14.33 6.64 12.78
C TYR A 22 -13.05 6.30 12.03
N LEU A 23 -13.18 5.52 10.96
CA LEU A 23 -12.10 5.28 10.01
C LEU A 23 -11.92 6.51 9.13
N ILE A 24 -10.71 7.04 9.07
CA ILE A 24 -10.40 8.15 8.15
C ILE A 24 -10.46 7.57 6.72
N PRO A 25 -11.33 8.07 5.82
CA PRO A 25 -11.59 7.47 4.50
C PRO A 25 -10.48 7.73 3.48
N LEU A 26 -9.23 7.55 3.91
CA LEU A 26 -8.03 7.78 3.13
C LEU A 26 -7.11 6.57 3.24
N GLU A 27 -6.43 6.31 2.14
CA GLU A 27 -5.23 5.50 2.09
C GLU A 27 -4.02 6.45 2.04
N VAL A 28 -3.01 6.22 2.88
CA VAL A 28 -1.80 7.06 2.93
C VAL A 28 -0.60 6.23 2.49
N ILE A 29 0.02 6.62 1.38
CA ILE A 29 1.07 5.84 0.73
C ILE A 29 2.39 6.61 0.81
N ALA A 30 3.42 6.04 1.43
CA ALA A 30 4.78 6.55 1.34
C ALA A 30 5.55 5.80 0.26
N ARG A 31 6.30 6.54 -0.56
CA ARG A 31 7.14 6.00 -1.64
C ARG A 31 8.58 6.39 -1.44
N TYR A 32 9.46 5.41 -1.44
CA TYR A 32 10.91 5.58 -1.29
C TYR A 32 11.65 5.37 -2.61
N TYR A 33 11.04 4.61 -3.52
CA TYR A 33 11.56 4.29 -4.84
C TYR A 33 10.49 4.49 -5.90
N VAL A 34 10.94 4.74 -7.13
CA VAL A 34 10.10 4.98 -8.30
C VAL A 34 9.59 3.62 -8.80
N ALA A 35 8.33 3.33 -8.52
CA ALA A 35 7.67 2.10 -8.97
C ALA A 35 6.16 2.32 -9.19
N GLY A 36 5.50 1.28 -9.67
CA GLY A 36 4.04 1.20 -9.77
C GLY A 36 3.39 2.43 -10.43
N SER A 37 2.28 2.89 -9.85
CA SER A 37 1.51 3.99 -10.42
C SER A 37 2.27 5.33 -10.42
N PHE A 38 3.19 5.54 -9.49
CA PHE A 38 4.03 6.75 -9.45
C PHE A 38 4.94 6.83 -10.66
N TYR A 39 5.61 5.73 -11.02
CA TYR A 39 6.41 5.64 -12.24
C TYR A 39 5.56 5.92 -13.49
N GLU A 40 4.39 5.27 -13.62
CA GLU A 40 3.52 5.44 -14.79
C GLU A 40 3.13 6.90 -15.05
N ARG A 41 2.93 7.69 -13.97
CA ARG A 41 2.60 9.12 -14.06
C ARG A 41 3.79 10.03 -14.29
N ASN A 42 5.02 9.58 -14.00
CA ASN A 42 6.22 10.43 -14.00
C ASN A 42 7.40 9.83 -14.80
N ARG A 43 7.10 8.96 -15.77
CA ARG A 43 8.09 8.27 -16.63
C ARG A 43 9.00 9.20 -17.44
N ASP A 44 8.60 10.45 -17.60
CA ASP A 44 9.37 11.51 -18.25
C ASP A 44 10.43 12.14 -17.34
N LYS A 45 10.32 11.93 -16.03
CA LYS A 45 11.17 12.55 -15.00
C LYS A 45 12.03 11.56 -14.24
N TYR A 46 11.59 10.31 -14.14
CA TYR A 46 12.23 9.31 -13.30
C TYR A 46 12.38 7.97 -14.01
N GLU A 47 13.43 7.25 -13.63
CA GLU A 47 13.66 5.87 -14.05
C GLU A 47 12.99 4.89 -13.08
N TYR A 48 12.42 3.79 -13.59
CA TYR A 48 11.89 2.74 -12.72
C TYR A 48 13.03 2.15 -11.88
N GLY A 49 12.82 2.02 -10.57
CA GLY A 49 13.84 1.54 -9.63
C GLY A 49 14.70 2.64 -9.01
N GLN A 50 14.58 3.88 -9.49
CA GLN A 50 15.30 5.01 -8.92
C GLN A 50 14.89 5.23 -7.46
N ARG A 51 15.87 5.40 -6.57
CA ARG A 51 15.63 5.85 -5.20
C ARG A 51 15.30 7.34 -5.19
N LEU A 52 14.23 7.72 -4.49
CA LEU A 52 13.86 9.12 -4.32
C LEU A 52 14.78 9.79 -3.28
N GLU A 53 15.12 11.06 -3.51
CA GLU A 53 15.94 11.84 -2.56
C GLU A 53 15.24 12.00 -1.20
N GLN A 54 13.92 12.17 -1.24
CA GLN A 54 13.04 12.18 -0.08
C GLN A 54 11.81 11.34 -0.37
N PRO A 55 11.22 10.70 0.66
CA PRO A 55 9.99 9.95 0.45
C PRO A 55 8.87 10.88 -0.02
N VAL A 56 8.07 10.39 -0.97
CA VAL A 56 6.86 11.07 -1.43
C VAL A 56 5.66 10.46 -0.73
N ILE A 57 4.84 11.28 -0.11
CA ILE A 57 3.58 10.85 0.50
C ILE A 57 2.43 11.19 -0.46
N GLU A 58 1.63 10.19 -0.79
CA GLU A 58 0.43 10.31 -1.62
C GLU A 58 -0.81 9.85 -0.85
N PHE A 59 -1.96 10.40 -1.23
CA PHE A 59 -3.25 10.07 -0.64
C PHE A 59 -4.19 9.51 -1.70
N THR A 60 -4.92 8.45 -1.38
CA THR A 60 -5.99 7.92 -2.22
C THR A 60 -7.31 7.78 -1.46
N THR A 61 -8.42 7.84 -2.19
CA THR A 61 -9.75 7.54 -1.63
C THR A 61 -9.85 6.06 -1.26
N LYS A 62 -10.67 5.73 -0.26
CA LYS A 62 -10.86 4.34 0.20
C LYS A 62 -12.22 3.71 -0.15
N PHE A 63 -13.28 4.52 -0.18
CA PHE A 63 -14.66 4.04 -0.31
C PHE A 63 -15.32 4.40 -1.64
N GLU A 64 -14.58 5.02 -2.55
CA GLU A 64 -15.06 5.24 -3.91
C GLU A 64 -15.01 3.92 -4.70
N LYS A 65 -15.76 3.85 -5.81
CA LYS A 65 -15.77 2.65 -6.67
C LYS A 65 -14.37 2.25 -7.13
N TYR A 66 -13.53 3.25 -7.38
CA TYR A 66 -12.10 3.10 -7.69
C TYR A 66 -11.33 4.18 -6.96
N ASP A 67 -10.22 3.78 -6.33
CA ASP A 67 -9.35 4.71 -5.62
C ASP A 67 -8.73 5.71 -6.60
N ARG A 68 -8.71 6.98 -6.21
CA ARG A 68 -8.09 8.07 -6.98
C ARG A 68 -7.15 8.87 -6.09
N LEU A 69 -6.15 9.46 -6.71
CA LEU A 69 -5.22 10.36 -6.04
C LEU A 69 -5.93 11.64 -5.60
N LEU A 70 -5.50 12.11 -4.44
CA LEU A 70 -5.96 13.34 -3.82
C LEU A 70 -4.77 14.26 -3.64
N ASP A 71 -4.99 15.56 -3.82
CA ASP A 71 -4.10 16.53 -3.21
C ASP A 71 -4.35 16.58 -1.69
N GLU A 72 -3.40 17.15 -0.95
CA GLU A 72 -3.46 17.17 0.50
C GLU A 72 -4.67 17.92 1.05
N LYS A 73 -5.11 18.98 0.37
CA LYS A 73 -6.27 19.76 0.79
C LYS A 73 -7.54 18.92 0.65
N GLU A 74 -7.72 18.26 -0.49
CA GLU A 74 -8.85 17.36 -0.71
C GLU A 74 -8.81 16.17 0.26
N ALA A 75 -7.63 15.59 0.52
CA ALA A 75 -7.45 14.54 1.50
C ALA A 75 -7.90 14.98 2.90
N MET A 76 -7.50 16.17 3.37
CA MET A 76 -7.96 16.71 4.66
C MET A 76 -9.48 16.90 4.70
N GLU A 77 -10.08 17.42 3.62
CA GLU A 77 -11.53 17.64 3.52
C GLU A 77 -12.31 16.32 3.56
N ILE A 78 -11.87 15.31 2.80
CA ILE A 78 -12.47 13.96 2.79
C ILE A 78 -12.24 13.27 4.14
N GLY A 79 -11.04 13.43 4.71
CA GLY A 79 -10.63 12.84 5.97
C GLY A 79 -11.33 13.46 7.18
N GLY A 80 -11.79 14.71 7.09
CA GLY A 80 -12.32 15.44 8.25
C GLY A 80 -11.24 15.78 9.29
N ILE A 81 -10.00 15.95 8.83
CA ILE A 81 -8.81 16.13 9.67
C ILE A 81 -8.19 17.52 9.50
N THR A 82 -7.53 18.02 10.55
CA THR A 82 -6.79 19.28 10.50
C THR A 82 -5.44 19.11 9.82
N LYS A 83 -4.76 20.23 9.58
CA LYS A 83 -3.40 20.23 9.06
C LYS A 83 -2.43 19.57 10.05
N GLU A 84 -2.59 19.85 11.34
CA GLU A 84 -1.76 19.27 12.40
C GLU A 84 -1.95 17.75 12.47
N GLU A 85 -3.20 17.27 12.38
CA GLU A 85 -3.51 15.83 12.32
C GLU A 85 -2.96 15.16 11.05
N MET A 86 -2.97 15.87 9.92
CA MET A 86 -2.36 15.39 8.67
C MET A 86 -0.83 15.26 8.80
N GLU A 87 -0.15 16.21 9.43
CA GLU A 87 1.30 16.11 9.68
C GLU A 87 1.62 14.95 10.65
N GLU A 88 0.81 14.75 11.69
CA GLU A 88 0.94 13.60 12.60
C GLU A 88 0.81 12.26 11.85
N ILE A 89 -0.16 12.16 10.94
CA ILE A 89 -0.33 10.99 10.07
C ILE A 89 0.90 10.76 9.20
N LYS A 90 1.40 11.80 8.52
CA LYS A 90 2.61 11.70 7.68
C LYS A 90 3.82 11.23 8.48
N GLU A 91 4.05 11.82 9.66
CA GLU A 91 5.12 11.41 10.56
C GLU A 91 4.97 9.95 11.01
N ALA A 92 3.76 9.53 11.34
CA ALA A 92 3.48 8.16 11.75
C ALA A 92 3.79 7.16 10.62
N VAL A 93 3.39 7.46 9.37
CA VAL A 93 3.72 6.64 8.20
C VAL A 93 5.24 6.49 8.06
N LEU A 94 5.98 7.60 8.08
CA LEU A 94 7.43 7.58 7.91
C LEU A 94 8.13 6.80 9.03
N LYS A 95 7.69 6.96 10.29
CA LYS A 95 8.23 6.21 11.44
C LYS A 95 7.96 4.71 11.33
N ILE A 96 6.76 4.32 10.90
CA ILE A 96 6.41 2.90 10.67
C ILE A 96 7.31 2.30 9.60
N ASP A 97 7.53 3.03 8.52
CA ASP A 97 8.33 2.56 7.39
C ASP A 97 9.82 2.50 7.70
N GLU A 98 10.32 3.44 8.48
CA GLU A 98 11.68 3.35 9.03
C GLU A 98 11.85 2.09 9.90
N ILE A 99 10.85 1.76 10.75
CA ILE A 99 10.86 0.55 11.56
C ILE A 99 10.83 -0.70 10.67
N ILE A 100 9.96 -0.75 9.64
CA ILE A 100 9.90 -1.87 8.69
C ILE A 100 11.27 -2.02 8.01
N ALA A 101 11.75 -0.98 7.34
CA ALA A 101 13.03 -0.99 6.62
C ALA A 101 14.22 -1.35 7.51
N GLY A 102 14.21 -0.96 8.79
CA GLY A 102 15.26 -1.30 9.75
C GLY A 102 15.26 -2.75 10.22
N ASN A 103 14.14 -3.48 10.07
CA ASN A 103 14.00 -4.87 10.52
C ASN A 103 14.04 -5.90 9.38
N ILE A 104 13.83 -5.49 8.13
CA ILE A 104 13.92 -6.41 6.98
C ILE A 104 15.37 -6.75 6.62
N LYS A 105 15.62 -7.97 6.15
CA LYS A 105 16.94 -8.41 5.68
C LYS A 105 16.87 -9.02 4.28
N GLY A 106 17.79 -8.62 3.40
CA GLY A 106 17.81 -9.10 2.00
C GLY A 106 16.62 -8.61 1.19
N LEU A 107 16.00 -7.51 1.62
CA LEU A 107 14.82 -6.90 1.01
C LEU A 107 14.98 -5.39 1.01
N ILE A 108 14.38 -4.76 0.00
CA ILE A 108 14.22 -3.31 -0.07
C ILE A 108 12.74 -3.01 0.11
N HIS A 109 12.42 -2.12 1.05
CA HIS A 109 11.08 -1.56 1.19
C HIS A 109 10.92 -0.40 0.19
N VAL A 110 9.98 -0.57 -0.75
CA VAL A 110 9.88 0.27 -1.95
C VAL A 110 8.84 1.37 -1.77
N ASP A 111 7.62 0.96 -1.39
CA ASP A 111 6.50 1.80 -1.01
C ASP A 111 5.54 1.03 -0.10
N GLY A 112 4.61 1.72 0.56
CA GLY A 112 3.63 1.09 1.43
C GLY A 112 2.45 1.96 1.83
N LYS A 113 1.28 1.33 1.98
CA LYS A 113 0.02 1.98 2.33
C LYS A 113 -0.36 1.74 3.79
N LYS A 114 -0.76 2.80 4.49
CA LYS A 114 -1.27 2.77 5.86
C LYS A 114 -2.67 3.34 5.90
N GLU A 115 -3.46 2.83 6.83
CA GLU A 115 -4.79 3.32 7.13
C GLU A 115 -4.87 3.80 8.57
N PHE A 116 -5.70 4.81 8.79
CA PHE A 116 -5.82 5.47 10.08
C PHE A 116 -7.27 5.61 10.48
N ALA A 117 -7.49 5.64 11.79
CA ALA A 117 -8.75 5.97 12.41
C ALA A 117 -8.56 7.13 13.38
N MET A 118 -9.64 7.85 13.63
CA MET A 118 -9.74 8.83 14.68
C MET A 118 -10.53 8.22 15.84
N ASP A 119 -9.97 8.18 17.03
CA ASP A 119 -10.66 7.60 18.19
C ASP A 119 -11.69 8.55 18.84
N GLY A 120 -12.24 8.16 20.00
CA GLY A 120 -13.23 8.96 20.74
C GLY A 120 -12.70 10.26 21.35
N GLU A 121 -11.38 10.35 21.52
CA GLU A 121 -10.64 11.46 22.12
C GLU A 121 -9.95 12.34 21.08
N ARG A 122 -10.13 12.03 19.78
CA ARG A 122 -9.42 12.61 18.63
C ARG A 122 -7.92 12.30 18.59
N ASN A 123 -7.51 11.11 19.03
CA ASN A 123 -6.17 10.62 18.74
C ASN A 123 -6.17 9.88 17.39
N ILE A 124 -5.08 10.06 16.64
CA ILE A 124 -4.78 9.27 15.45
C ILE A 124 -4.37 7.85 15.86
N VAL A 125 -5.01 6.85 15.25
CA VAL A 125 -4.76 5.44 15.50
C VAL A 125 -4.46 4.76 14.18
N VAL A 126 -3.29 4.13 14.07
CA VAL A 126 -3.03 3.20 12.95
C VAL A 126 -3.94 1.99 13.05
N VAL A 127 -4.55 1.64 11.94
CA VAL A 127 -5.41 0.49 11.79
C VAL A 127 -5.01 -0.32 10.55
N ASP A 128 -5.75 -1.39 10.30
CA ASP A 128 -5.42 -2.38 9.27
C ASP A 128 -4.05 -3.04 9.50
N THR A 129 -3.55 -3.77 8.51
CA THR A 129 -2.22 -4.39 8.51
C THR A 129 -1.19 -3.50 7.81
N PHE A 130 0.07 -3.66 8.18
CA PHE A 130 1.22 -3.01 7.55
C PHE A 130 2.44 -3.92 7.66
N GLY A 131 3.46 -3.67 6.85
CA GLY A 131 4.65 -4.52 6.72
C GLY A 131 4.34 -5.88 6.08
N THR A 132 3.23 -5.99 5.36
CA THR A 132 2.79 -7.23 4.69
C THR A 132 3.05 -7.13 3.19
N PRO A 133 3.19 -8.25 2.45
CA PRO A 133 3.26 -8.24 0.98
C PRO A 133 2.02 -7.67 0.31
N ASP A 134 0.96 -7.45 1.09
CA ASP A 134 -0.34 -7.00 0.64
C ASP A 134 -0.40 -5.48 0.57
N GLU A 135 0.11 -4.83 1.61
CA GLU A 135 0.03 -3.38 1.81
C GLU A 135 1.36 -2.67 1.52
N ASP A 136 2.47 -3.42 1.46
CA ASP A 136 3.81 -2.92 1.20
C ASP A 136 4.47 -3.67 0.03
N ARG A 137 5.24 -2.91 -0.77
CA ARG A 137 6.03 -3.43 -1.88
C ARG A 137 7.46 -3.68 -1.42
N PHE A 138 7.91 -4.92 -1.61
CA PHE A 138 9.28 -5.32 -1.35
C PHE A 138 9.97 -5.77 -2.63
N TRP A 139 11.24 -5.41 -2.78
CA TRP A 139 12.13 -5.96 -3.79
C TRP A 139 13.21 -6.84 -3.15
N ASP A 140 13.71 -7.82 -3.90
CA ASP A 140 14.92 -8.54 -3.50
C ASP A 140 16.14 -7.62 -3.60
N GLU A 141 16.84 -7.43 -2.47
CA GLU A 141 17.97 -6.50 -2.37
C GLU A 141 19.15 -6.90 -3.28
N LYS A 142 19.45 -8.20 -3.36
CA LYS A 142 20.55 -8.69 -4.19
C LYS A 142 20.24 -8.45 -5.67
N MET A 143 19.02 -8.77 -6.09
CA MET A 143 18.61 -8.55 -7.47
C MET A 143 18.57 -7.06 -7.82
N TYR A 144 18.14 -6.20 -6.90
CA TYR A 144 18.17 -4.75 -7.09
C TYR A 144 19.58 -4.24 -7.35
N ASN A 145 20.56 -4.70 -6.56
CA ASN A 145 21.98 -4.34 -6.75
C ASN A 145 22.54 -4.83 -8.10
N ASP A 146 21.97 -5.90 -8.67
CA ASP A 146 22.27 -6.40 -10.02
C ASP A 146 21.47 -5.69 -11.13
N GLY A 147 20.73 -4.61 -10.81
CA GLY A 147 19.91 -3.85 -11.75
C GLY A 147 18.60 -4.54 -12.13
N LYS A 148 18.11 -5.48 -11.32
CA LYS A 148 16.87 -6.24 -11.54
C LYS A 148 15.84 -5.97 -10.44
N PHE A 149 14.61 -5.69 -10.84
CA PHE A 149 13.53 -5.39 -9.90
C PHE A 149 12.60 -6.60 -9.75
N ILE A 150 12.85 -7.44 -8.75
CA ILE A 150 12.04 -8.62 -8.48
C ILE A 150 10.99 -8.27 -7.42
N GLU A 151 9.72 -8.25 -7.84
CA GLU A 151 8.57 -7.98 -6.98
C GLU A 151 8.31 -9.13 -6.01
N LEU A 152 8.43 -8.86 -4.71
CA LEU A 152 8.15 -9.78 -3.61
C LEU A 152 6.92 -9.31 -2.81
N SER A 153 5.83 -9.06 -3.52
CA SER A 153 4.56 -8.55 -2.98
C SER A 153 3.38 -8.98 -3.86
N LYS A 154 2.16 -8.52 -3.56
CA LYS A 154 0.98 -8.63 -4.45
C LYS A 154 1.24 -8.11 -5.87
N GLU A 155 2.26 -7.27 -6.08
CA GLU A 155 2.66 -6.84 -7.43
C GLU A 155 3.05 -8.01 -8.34
N PHE A 156 3.56 -9.13 -7.79
CA PHE A 156 3.82 -10.34 -8.55
C PHE A 156 2.55 -10.88 -9.24
N VAL A 157 1.44 -10.93 -8.49
CA VAL A 157 0.13 -11.33 -9.02
C VAL A 157 -0.40 -10.29 -10.01
N ARG A 158 -0.25 -8.99 -9.70
CA ARG A 158 -0.67 -7.91 -10.60
C ARG A 158 0.11 -7.94 -11.93
N ALA A 159 1.41 -8.26 -11.90
CA ALA A 159 2.24 -8.39 -13.10
C ALA A 159 1.74 -9.53 -14.01
N TYR A 160 1.27 -10.65 -13.44
CA TYR A 160 0.64 -11.71 -14.23
C TYR A 160 -0.60 -11.23 -15.00
N TYR A 161 -1.52 -10.54 -14.33
CA TYR A 161 -2.74 -10.03 -14.96
C TYR A 161 -2.48 -8.86 -15.92
N LYS A 162 -1.38 -8.12 -15.75
CA LYS A 162 -0.90 -7.18 -16.77
C LYS A 162 -0.41 -7.94 -18.01
N ARG A 163 0.44 -8.94 -17.83
CA ARG A 163 1.04 -9.72 -18.92
C ARG A 163 0.02 -10.51 -19.74
N ASN A 164 -1.02 -11.05 -19.11
CA ASN A 164 -2.05 -11.81 -19.81
C ASN A 164 -3.14 -10.93 -20.48
N GLY A 165 -3.02 -9.60 -20.38
CA GLY A 165 -3.92 -8.63 -21.00
C GLY A 165 -5.24 -8.40 -20.24
N TYR A 166 -5.46 -9.05 -19.09
CA TYR A 166 -6.65 -8.81 -18.27
C TYR A 166 -6.71 -7.36 -17.77
N TYR A 167 -5.59 -6.83 -17.30
CA TYR A 167 -5.54 -5.48 -16.73
C TYR A 167 -5.95 -4.38 -17.73
N GLU A 168 -5.55 -4.51 -19.00
CA GLU A 168 -5.95 -3.56 -20.04
C GLU A 168 -7.44 -3.64 -20.37
N LYS A 169 -8.01 -4.85 -20.44
CA LYS A 169 -9.47 -5.04 -20.61
C LYS A 169 -10.26 -4.46 -19.44
N LEU A 170 -9.76 -4.65 -18.21
CA LEU A 170 -10.36 -4.06 -17.01
C LEU A 170 -10.35 -2.53 -17.09
N LYS A 171 -9.22 -1.92 -17.43
CA LYS A 171 -9.11 -0.46 -17.58
C LYS A 171 -10.04 0.08 -18.65
N GLU A 172 -10.12 -0.59 -19.80
CA GLU A 172 -11.01 -0.21 -20.88
C GLU A 172 -12.48 -0.28 -20.45
N ALA A 173 -12.89 -1.38 -19.80
CA ALA A 173 -14.25 -1.53 -19.28
C ALA A 173 -14.62 -0.41 -18.29
N ARG A 174 -13.73 -0.10 -17.34
CA ARG A 174 -13.91 1.00 -16.38
C ARG A 174 -14.04 2.36 -17.08
N LYS A 175 -13.20 2.63 -18.08
CA LYS A 175 -13.21 3.88 -18.86
C LYS A 175 -14.52 4.06 -19.64
N LEU A 176 -15.07 2.96 -20.17
CA LEU A 176 -16.31 2.96 -20.95
C LEU A 176 -17.57 2.86 -20.07
N GLY A 177 -17.43 2.66 -18.76
CA GLY A 177 -18.55 2.44 -17.84
C GLY A 177 -19.21 1.06 -18.01
N ASN A 178 -18.54 0.11 -18.64
CA ASN A 178 -19.02 -1.25 -18.84
C ASN A 178 -18.84 -2.10 -17.57
N GLU A 179 -19.47 -3.27 -17.55
CA GLU A 179 -19.20 -4.29 -16.53
C GLU A 179 -17.74 -4.74 -16.56
N GLU A 180 -17.17 -4.97 -15.38
CA GLU A 180 -15.80 -5.46 -15.27
C GLU A 180 -15.72 -6.90 -15.77
N PRO A 181 -14.73 -7.25 -16.61
CA PRO A 181 -14.55 -8.63 -17.03
C PRO A 181 -14.23 -9.52 -15.81
N PRO A 182 -14.76 -10.76 -15.76
CA PRO A 182 -14.48 -11.66 -14.65
C PRO A 182 -12.97 -11.93 -14.58
N ILE A 183 -12.42 -11.90 -13.36
CA ILE A 183 -11.00 -12.20 -13.12
C ILE A 183 -10.76 -13.69 -13.45
N PRO A 184 -9.88 -14.02 -14.41
CA PRO A 184 -9.49 -15.40 -14.66
C PRO A 184 -8.83 -16.01 -13.42
N PRO A 185 -9.06 -17.28 -13.08
CA PRO A 185 -8.39 -17.91 -11.94
C PRO A 185 -6.88 -17.92 -12.16
N LEU A 186 -6.11 -17.77 -11.08
CA LEU A 186 -4.68 -18.01 -11.12
C LEU A 186 -4.40 -19.49 -11.44
N PRO A 187 -3.47 -19.80 -12.37
CA PRO A 187 -3.00 -21.17 -12.54
C PRO A 187 -2.42 -21.71 -11.25
N ASP A 188 -2.61 -23.01 -10.97
CA ASP A 188 -2.11 -23.66 -9.75
C ASP A 188 -0.61 -23.45 -9.54
N SER A 189 0.18 -23.46 -10.62
CA SER A 189 1.62 -23.19 -10.56
C SER A 189 1.92 -21.80 -9.99
N MET A 190 1.15 -20.78 -10.41
CA MET A 190 1.30 -19.43 -9.92
C MET A 190 0.77 -19.27 -8.50
N ALA A 191 -0.36 -19.91 -8.16
CA ALA A 191 -0.87 -19.89 -6.79
C ALA A 191 0.17 -20.48 -5.81
N ASN A 192 0.84 -21.57 -6.21
CA ASN A 192 1.94 -22.16 -5.45
C ASN A 192 3.17 -21.24 -5.34
N GLU A 193 3.53 -20.52 -6.41
CA GLU A 193 4.61 -19.52 -6.39
C GLU A 193 4.29 -18.35 -5.45
N VAL A 194 3.05 -17.85 -5.48
CA VAL A 194 2.58 -16.81 -4.55
C VAL A 194 2.65 -17.30 -3.12
N SER A 195 2.19 -18.52 -2.84
CA SER A 195 2.27 -19.10 -1.51
C SER A 195 3.72 -19.17 -1.00
N LYS A 196 4.65 -19.66 -1.83
CA LYS A 196 6.09 -19.69 -1.50
C LYS A 196 6.66 -18.31 -1.23
N LEU A 197 6.31 -17.31 -2.06
CA LEU A 197 6.73 -15.93 -1.87
C LEU A 197 6.28 -15.38 -0.51
N TYR A 198 5.05 -15.63 -0.10
CA TYR A 198 4.53 -15.17 1.20
C TYR A 198 5.23 -15.86 2.37
N VAL A 199 5.53 -17.15 2.23
CA VAL A 199 6.33 -17.90 3.22
C VAL A 199 7.72 -17.31 3.32
N GLU A 200 8.45 -17.18 2.21
CA GLU A 200 9.80 -16.61 2.19
C GLU A 200 9.84 -15.21 2.77
N LEU A 201 8.84 -14.38 2.45
CA LEU A 201 8.75 -13.02 2.99
C LEU A 201 8.50 -13.05 4.49
N TYR A 202 7.56 -13.87 4.97
CA TYR A 202 7.35 -14.05 6.42
C TYR A 202 8.64 -14.46 7.13
N GLU A 203 9.39 -15.41 6.57
CA GLU A 203 10.65 -15.88 7.17
C GLU A 203 11.73 -14.80 7.16
N LYS A 204 11.85 -14.03 6.06
CA LYS A 204 12.79 -12.90 5.95
C LYS A 204 12.42 -11.75 6.91
N LEU A 205 11.13 -11.44 7.05
CA LEU A 205 10.64 -10.35 7.90
C LEU A 205 10.73 -10.69 9.40
N THR A 206 10.44 -11.95 9.76
CA THR A 206 10.32 -12.34 11.18
C THR A 206 11.53 -13.10 11.71
N GLY A 207 12.37 -13.64 10.84
CA GLY A 207 13.45 -14.57 11.19
C GLY A 207 12.96 -15.93 11.71
N LYS A 208 11.66 -16.21 11.65
CA LYS A 208 11.04 -17.48 12.08
C LYS A 208 10.71 -18.33 10.86
N LYS A 209 10.60 -19.65 11.05
CA LYS A 209 10.05 -20.52 10.01
C LYS A 209 8.53 -20.43 9.99
N CYS A 210 7.95 -20.46 8.79
CA CYS A 210 6.49 -20.62 8.67
C CYS A 210 6.09 -22.04 9.07
N GLU A 211 5.06 -22.17 9.89
CA GLU A 211 4.40 -23.44 10.18
C GLU A 211 3.26 -23.63 9.18
N CYS A 212 3.67 -23.94 7.95
CA CYS A 212 2.83 -24.28 6.82
C CYS A 212 3.44 -25.52 6.15
#